data_AF-A0A1H1BD78-F1
#
_entry.id   AF-A0A1H1BD78-F1
#
_cell.length_a   1.000
_cell.length_b   1.000
_cell.length_c   1.000
_cell.angle_alpha   90.00
_cell.angle_beta   90.00
_cell.angle_gamma   90.00
#
_symmetry.space_group_name_H-M   'P 1'
#
loop_
_entity.id
_entity.type
_entity.pdbx_description
1 polymer ?
#
loop_
_entity_poly.entity_id
_entity_poly.type
_entity_poly.pdbx_seq_one_letter_code
_entity_poly.pdbx_strand_id
1 'polypeptide(L)'
;MTLKRANASSGGLLGRRAISGLTALSLGAGAIALTVAGATVTAAALQDDARLNVTAVGFDGVFDVGVVTPEGTVEQADGDAPYLYPFPAGATLLPGGSVTAEIPVFNNTNGLAAATDFQVQLLNEDGRVDAATPNITPFIRFSAVNPAGELIFENVTWDQAKGSLGVLSSRGAEPLSPGASFTEGADGSKGVLALTVSYLDADGVRELNGGQSAFAIRFDASSVKS
;
A
#
# COMPACT_ATOMS: atom_id res chain seq x y z
N MET A 1 61.17 -12.59 -42.00
CA MET A 1 62.03 -12.82 -43.18
C MET A 1 61.48 -14.04 -43.90
N THR A 2 61.11 -13.87 -45.18
CA THR A 2 60.84 -14.91 -46.21
C THR A 2 59.53 -15.74 -46.03
N LEU A 3 58.40 -15.52 -46.74
CA LEU A 3 58.00 -15.47 -48.17
C LEU A 3 57.59 -16.82 -48.82
N LYS A 4 56.43 -16.76 -49.52
CA LYS A 4 55.96 -17.50 -50.73
C LYS A 4 55.38 -18.92 -50.53
N ARG A 5 54.36 -19.38 -51.27
CA ARG A 5 53.56 -18.97 -52.47
C ARG A 5 52.29 -19.87 -52.47
N ALA A 6 51.07 -19.40 -52.75
CA ALA A 6 50.43 -19.05 -54.03
C ALA A 6 50.02 -20.22 -54.96
N ASN A 7 48.72 -20.27 -55.29
CA ASN A 7 48.12 -20.55 -56.62
C ASN A 7 46.61 -20.22 -56.50
N ALA A 8 46.02 -19.19 -57.14
CA ALA A 8 45.75 -18.97 -58.57
C ALA A 8 44.94 -20.14 -59.18
N SER A 9 43.84 -20.00 -59.92
CA SER A 9 43.28 -18.94 -60.78
C SER A 9 41.82 -19.34 -61.12
N SER A 10 40.88 -18.48 -61.52
CA SER A 10 40.69 -18.01 -62.91
C SER A 10 39.34 -17.26 -62.96
N GLY A 11 39.28 -16.02 -63.45
CA GLY A 11 38.78 -15.66 -64.79
C GLY A 11 37.36 -15.07 -64.67
N GLY A 12 37.13 -13.75 -64.81
CA GLY A 12 37.05 -13.00 -66.07
C GLY A 12 35.66 -13.24 -66.72
N LEU A 13 34.87 -12.31 -67.25
CA LEU A 13 35.07 -10.98 -67.81
C LEU A 13 33.66 -10.38 -68.08
N LEU A 14 33.52 -9.06 -67.97
CA LEU A 14 32.75 -8.14 -68.84
C LEU A 14 31.24 -8.32 -69.08
N GLY A 15 30.52 -7.18 -69.09
CA GLY A 15 29.39 -7.00 -70.02
C GLY A 15 28.33 -5.98 -69.65
N ARG A 16 28.59 -4.70 -69.95
CA ARG A 16 27.65 -3.57 -69.92
C ARG A 16 26.35 -3.85 -70.70
N ARG A 17 25.23 -3.25 -70.25
CA ARG A 17 24.32 -2.44 -71.09
C ARG A 17 23.37 -1.59 -70.25
N ALA A 18 23.49 -0.27 -70.43
CA ALA A 18 22.49 0.73 -70.06
C ALA A 18 21.59 0.98 -71.28
N ILE A 19 20.30 1.20 -71.08
CA ILE A 19 19.41 1.86 -72.05
C ILE A 19 18.52 2.85 -71.31
N SER A 20 18.67 4.11 -71.69
CA SER A 20 17.87 5.28 -71.35
C SER A 20 16.48 5.23 -71.98
N GLY A 21 15.50 5.91 -71.38
CA GLY A 21 14.20 6.17 -72.00
C GLY A 21 13.43 7.25 -71.25
N LEU A 22 13.60 8.50 -71.68
CA LEU A 22 12.94 9.71 -71.19
C LEU A 22 11.61 9.91 -71.95
N THR A 23 10.64 10.54 -71.28
CA THR A 23 9.50 11.35 -71.81
C THR A 23 8.37 10.69 -72.62
N ALA A 24 7.14 10.79 -72.09
CA ALA A 24 6.05 11.54 -72.74
C ALA A 24 4.91 11.84 -71.76
N LEU A 25 4.70 13.13 -71.49
CA LEU A 25 3.47 13.70 -70.94
C LEU A 25 2.36 13.55 -71.99
N SER A 26 1.15 13.13 -71.60
CA SER A 26 -0.07 13.47 -72.34
C SER A 26 -1.19 13.81 -71.35
N LEU A 27 -1.69 15.04 -71.50
CA LEU A 27 -2.80 15.63 -70.78
C LEU A 27 -4.12 15.10 -71.38
N GLY A 28 -4.94 14.48 -70.55
CA GLY A 28 -6.34 14.15 -70.83
C GLY A 28 -7.18 14.59 -69.65
N ALA A 29 -7.98 15.64 -69.84
CA ALA A 29 -8.88 16.20 -68.83
C ALA A 29 -10.06 15.26 -68.55
N GLY A 30 -10.38 15.04 -67.27
CA GLY A 30 -11.64 14.41 -66.88
C GLY A 30 -11.67 13.84 -65.47
N ALA A 31 -12.43 14.51 -64.61
CA ALA A 31 -12.99 14.04 -63.34
C ALA A 31 -12.05 13.90 -62.12
N ILE A 32 -12.40 14.71 -61.13
CA ILE A 32 -11.92 14.76 -59.75
C ILE A 32 -12.24 13.43 -59.05
N ALA A 33 -11.21 12.75 -58.54
CA ALA A 33 -11.35 11.80 -57.43
C ALA A 33 -10.09 11.85 -56.57
N LEU A 34 -10.18 12.64 -55.51
CA LEU A 34 -9.22 12.69 -54.41
C LEU A 34 -9.40 11.40 -53.60
N THR A 35 -8.55 10.40 -53.78
CA THR A 35 -8.43 9.29 -52.82
C THR A 35 -6.99 9.12 -52.37
N VAL A 36 -6.88 9.25 -51.06
CA VAL A 36 -5.70 9.32 -50.21
C VAL A 36 -4.75 8.12 -50.42
N ALA A 37 -3.46 8.43 -50.30
CA ALA A 37 -2.33 7.52 -50.29
C ALA A 37 -2.54 6.28 -49.38
N GLY A 38 -2.37 5.09 -49.96
CA GLY A 38 -2.13 3.85 -49.22
C GLY A 38 -0.64 3.54 -49.24
N ALA A 39 0.19 4.29 -48.53
CA ALA A 39 1.53 3.83 -48.21
C ALA A 39 1.38 2.65 -47.24
N THR A 40 1.55 1.43 -47.73
CA THR A 40 1.68 0.25 -46.86
C THR A 40 3.01 0.38 -46.12
N VAL A 41 2.98 1.06 -44.98
CA VAL A 41 4.07 1.05 -44.02
C VAL A 41 4.10 -0.37 -43.47
N THR A 42 5.00 -1.22 -43.98
CA THR A 42 5.35 -2.47 -43.32
C THR A 42 6.02 -2.11 -42.00
N ALA A 43 5.21 -1.92 -40.96
CA ALA A 43 5.71 -1.78 -39.60
C ALA A 43 6.32 -3.13 -39.20
N ALA A 44 7.64 -3.25 -39.35
CA ALA A 44 8.40 -4.29 -38.68
C ALA A 44 8.38 -3.94 -37.19
N ALA A 45 7.37 -4.44 -36.47
CA ALA A 45 7.39 -4.41 -35.01
C ALA A 45 8.42 -5.46 -34.55
N LEU A 46 9.61 -5.00 -34.18
CA LEU A 46 10.52 -5.78 -33.36
C LEU A 46 9.83 -5.96 -32.00
N GLN A 47 9.30 -7.15 -31.76
CA GLN A 47 8.77 -7.54 -30.47
C GLN A 47 9.95 -8.00 -29.62
N ASP A 48 10.37 -7.17 -28.68
CA ASP A 48 11.45 -7.48 -27.75
C ASP A 48 10.82 -8.11 -26.50
N ASP A 49 10.99 -9.43 -26.33
CA ASP A 49 10.49 -10.16 -25.18
C ASP A 49 11.48 -10.02 -24.02
N ALA A 50 11.23 -9.06 -23.13
CA ALA A 50 11.93 -8.98 -21.85
C ALA A 50 11.49 -10.15 -20.95
N ARG A 51 12.33 -11.18 -20.82
CA ARG A 51 12.15 -12.24 -19.82
C ARG A 51 12.49 -11.71 -18.44
N LEU A 52 11.47 -11.33 -17.68
CA LEU A 52 11.61 -10.92 -16.28
C LEU A 52 11.85 -12.16 -15.41
N ASN A 53 13.11 -12.49 -15.15
CA ASN A 53 13.48 -13.52 -14.19
C ASN A 53 13.59 -12.88 -12.80
N VAL A 54 12.60 -13.11 -11.94
CA VAL A 54 12.69 -12.72 -10.52
C VAL A 54 13.50 -13.79 -9.78
N THR A 55 14.82 -13.65 -9.77
CA THR A 55 15.72 -14.54 -9.03
C THR A 55 15.91 -14.01 -7.61
N ALA A 56 15.33 -14.71 -6.64
CA ALA A 56 15.21 -14.40 -5.21
C ALA A 56 14.02 -13.48 -4.85
N VAL A 57 12.85 -14.08 -4.65
CA VAL A 57 11.73 -13.48 -3.92
C VAL A 57 11.84 -13.96 -2.47
N GLY A 58 12.21 -13.08 -1.55
CA GLY A 58 12.24 -13.40 -0.13
C GLY A 58 13.09 -12.40 0.66
N PHE A 59 12.53 -11.88 1.74
CA PHE A 59 13.28 -11.23 2.82
C PHE A 59 13.66 -12.32 3.82
N ASP A 60 14.93 -12.37 4.24
CA ASP A 60 15.45 -13.40 5.17
C ASP A 60 15.19 -13.07 6.65
N GLY A 61 14.69 -11.86 6.93
CA GLY A 61 14.27 -11.42 8.26
C GLY A 61 12.75 -11.54 8.52
N VAL A 62 12.35 -11.11 9.71
CA VAL A 62 10.94 -11.01 10.11
C VAL A 62 10.37 -9.67 9.64
N PHE A 63 9.26 -9.70 8.89
CA PHE A 63 8.48 -8.51 8.56
C PHE A 63 7.29 -8.41 9.50
N ASP A 64 7.25 -7.34 10.31
CA ASP A 64 6.33 -7.24 11.43
C ASP A 64 6.09 -5.77 11.84
N VAL A 65 4.90 -5.51 12.38
CA VAL A 65 4.48 -4.23 12.96
C VAL A 65 3.92 -4.49 14.36
N GLY A 66 4.34 -3.65 15.31
CA GLY A 66 3.92 -3.75 16.70
C GLY A 66 3.21 -2.51 17.18
N VAL A 67 2.50 -2.67 18.29
CA VAL A 67 1.91 -1.60 19.08
C VAL A 67 2.62 -1.53 20.42
N VAL A 68 2.78 -0.32 20.95
CA VAL A 68 3.27 -0.11 22.32
C VAL A 68 2.07 0.00 23.25
N THR A 69 1.95 -0.89 24.22
CA THR A 69 0.89 -0.83 25.22
C THR A 69 1.08 0.37 26.16
N PRO A 70 0.04 0.81 26.89
CA PRO A 70 0.20 1.89 27.88
C PRO A 70 1.25 1.62 28.97
N GLU A 71 1.56 0.35 29.24
CA GLU A 71 2.60 -0.08 30.18
C GLU A 71 4.01 0.00 29.56
N GLY A 72 4.13 0.35 28.28
CA GLY A 72 5.39 0.45 27.56
C GLY A 72 5.95 -0.89 27.11
N THR A 73 5.11 -1.91 26.94
CA THR A 73 5.52 -3.21 26.39
C THR A 73 5.11 -3.36 24.93
N VAL A 74 5.74 -4.30 24.24
CA VAL A 74 5.47 -4.61 22.84
C VAL A 74 4.33 -5.61 22.72
N GLU A 75 3.38 -5.32 21.85
CA GLU A 75 2.40 -6.27 21.36
C GLU A 75 2.48 -6.34 19.84
N GLN A 76 2.51 -7.54 19.26
CA GLN A 76 2.59 -7.68 17.81
C GLN A 76 1.20 -7.60 17.20
N ALA A 77 1.11 -6.93 16.05
CA ALA A 77 -0.11 -6.83 15.27
C ALA A 77 -0.10 -7.83 14.09
N ASP A 78 0.50 -9.01 14.30
CA ASP A 78 0.68 -10.07 13.31
C ASP A 78 -0.31 -11.25 13.49
N GLY A 79 -1.08 -11.26 14.57
CA GLY A 79 -2.07 -12.30 14.86
C GLY A 79 -3.39 -12.13 14.11
N ASP A 80 -4.08 -13.24 13.85
CA ASP A 80 -5.46 -13.23 13.31
C ASP A 80 -6.47 -12.57 14.27
N ALA A 81 -6.12 -12.45 15.55
CA ALA A 81 -6.94 -11.80 16.56
C ALA A 81 -6.70 -10.28 16.54
N PRO A 82 -7.77 -9.46 16.48
CA PRO A 82 -7.62 -8.02 16.49
C PRO A 82 -7.17 -7.51 17.86
N TYR A 83 -6.43 -6.41 17.88
CA TYR A 83 -5.83 -5.87 19.09
C TYR A 83 -6.88 -5.19 19.99
N LEU A 84 -6.88 -5.60 21.27
CA LEU A 84 -7.72 -5.01 22.32
C LEU A 84 -6.96 -3.88 23.02
N TYR A 85 -6.97 -2.68 22.42
CA TYR A 85 -6.36 -1.53 23.07
C TYR A 85 -7.17 -1.08 24.30
N PRO A 86 -6.58 -1.03 25.49
CA PRO A 86 -7.26 -0.50 26.67
C PRO A 86 -7.42 1.02 26.52
N PHE A 87 -8.66 1.49 26.32
CA PHE A 87 -8.99 2.92 26.34
C PHE A 87 -9.13 3.41 27.79
N PRO A 88 -8.12 4.09 28.38
CA PRO A 88 -8.06 4.28 29.83
C PRO A 88 -9.18 5.17 30.37
N ALA A 89 -9.68 6.11 29.55
CA ALA A 89 -10.79 7.00 29.88
C ALA A 89 -12.14 6.54 29.29
N GLY A 90 -12.21 5.33 28.73
CA GLY A 90 -13.46 4.74 28.22
C GLY A 90 -14.49 4.51 29.34
N ALA A 91 -14.05 4.17 30.55
CA ALA A 91 -14.92 3.95 31.70
C ALA A 91 -15.66 5.22 32.17
N THR A 92 -15.17 6.40 31.78
CA THR A 92 -15.78 7.70 32.11
C THR A 92 -16.57 8.32 30.95
N LEU A 93 -16.70 7.60 29.83
CA LEU A 93 -17.37 8.09 28.63
C LEU A 93 -18.89 8.11 28.84
N LEU A 94 -19.46 9.31 28.87
CA LEU A 94 -20.90 9.55 28.96
C LEU A 94 -21.47 9.94 27.57
N PRO A 95 -22.79 9.78 27.34
CA PRO A 95 -23.43 10.28 26.13
C PRO A 95 -23.12 11.76 25.88
N GLY A 96 -22.73 12.10 24.65
CA GLY A 96 -22.24 13.42 24.23
C GLY A 96 -20.76 13.66 24.51
N GLY A 97 -20.08 12.75 25.20
CA GLY A 97 -18.65 12.83 25.50
C GLY A 97 -17.78 12.19 24.43
N SER A 98 -16.49 12.50 24.50
CA SER A 98 -15.45 11.90 23.65
C SER A 98 -14.18 11.65 24.45
N VAL A 99 -13.44 10.62 24.08
CA VAL A 99 -12.12 10.29 24.65
C VAL A 99 -11.14 10.03 23.51
N THR A 100 -9.91 10.52 23.65
CA THR A 100 -8.83 10.26 22.68
C THR A 100 -7.77 9.37 23.30
N ALA A 101 -7.31 8.38 22.55
CA ALA A 101 -6.13 7.60 22.85
C ALA A 101 -5.05 7.86 21.81
N GLU A 102 -3.81 7.97 22.29
CA GLU A 102 -2.61 7.91 21.46
C GLU A 102 -2.10 6.48 21.45
N ILE A 103 -2.06 5.86 20.27
CA ILE A 103 -1.68 4.47 20.07
C ILE A 103 -0.35 4.47 19.31
N PRO A 104 0.78 4.20 19.97
CA PRO A 104 2.08 4.17 19.30
C PRO A 104 2.21 2.87 18.51
N VAL A 105 2.40 2.99 17.20
CA VAL A 105 2.61 1.88 16.27
C VAL A 105 4.01 1.98 15.71
N PHE A 106 4.73 0.87 15.64
CA PHE A 106 6.10 0.86 15.16
C PHE A 106 6.34 -0.29 14.19
N ASN A 107 7.22 -0.04 13.24
CA ASN A 107 7.75 -1.07 12.36
C ASN A 107 8.79 -1.87 13.13
N ASN A 108 8.50 -3.15 13.38
CA ASN A 108 9.38 -4.05 14.10
C ASN A 108 10.41 -4.72 13.19
N THR A 109 10.40 -4.40 11.90
CA THR A 109 11.30 -4.97 10.89
C THR A 109 12.63 -4.24 10.85
N ASN A 110 13.75 -4.97 10.95
CA ASN A 110 15.10 -4.38 10.97
C ASN A 110 15.41 -3.54 9.71
N GLY A 111 15.13 -4.08 8.50
CA GLY A 111 15.69 -3.54 7.25
C GLY A 111 14.69 -3.12 6.18
N LEU A 112 13.39 -3.27 6.41
CA LEU A 112 12.34 -2.88 5.46
C LEU A 112 11.46 -1.80 6.05
N ALA A 113 11.06 -0.83 5.24
CA ALA A 113 10.00 0.10 5.60
C ALA A 113 8.63 -0.58 5.44
N ALA A 114 7.64 -0.10 6.18
CA ALA A 114 6.30 -0.66 6.23
C ALA A 114 5.25 0.43 5.94
N ALA A 115 4.49 0.26 4.85
CA ALA A 115 3.25 1.00 4.68
C ALA A 115 2.20 0.38 5.61
N THR A 116 1.71 1.15 6.56
CA THR A 116 0.90 0.67 7.68
C THR A 116 -0.52 1.22 7.58
N ASP A 117 -1.50 0.33 7.56
CA ASP A 117 -2.92 0.64 7.54
C ASP A 117 -3.59 0.16 8.82
N PHE A 118 -4.76 0.70 9.13
CA PHE A 118 -5.55 0.27 10.28
C PHE A 118 -7.05 0.29 9.99
N GLN A 119 -7.78 -0.51 10.76
CA GLN A 119 -9.22 -0.57 10.74
C GLN A 119 -9.78 -0.84 12.14
N VAL A 120 -10.84 -0.12 12.51
CA VAL A 120 -11.69 -0.50 13.65
C VAL A 120 -12.66 -1.59 13.21
N GLN A 121 -12.74 -2.67 13.98
CA GLN A 121 -13.61 -3.80 13.72
C GLN A 121 -14.47 -4.11 14.95
N LEU A 122 -15.56 -4.83 14.74
CA LEU A 122 -16.33 -5.39 15.84
C LEU A 122 -15.53 -6.49 16.52
N LEU A 123 -15.51 -6.48 17.85
CA LEU A 123 -14.99 -7.60 18.61
C LEU A 123 -15.87 -8.84 18.35
N ASN A 124 -15.25 -10.00 18.16
CA ASN A 124 -15.91 -11.27 17.79
C ASN A 124 -16.72 -11.22 16.48
N GLU A 125 -16.46 -10.24 15.60
CA GLU A 125 -17.16 -10.01 14.33
C GLU A 125 -18.66 -9.64 14.44
N ASP A 126 -19.28 -9.82 15.61
CA ASP A 126 -20.70 -9.61 15.84
C ASP A 126 -21.02 -8.44 16.80
N GLY A 127 -19.98 -7.85 17.43
CA GLY A 127 -20.13 -6.70 18.32
C GLY A 127 -20.96 -7.01 19.57
N ARG A 128 -21.05 -8.29 19.95
CA ARG A 128 -21.77 -8.69 21.15
C ARG A 128 -20.98 -8.35 22.40
N VAL A 129 -21.73 -7.94 23.40
CA VAL A 129 -21.28 -7.68 24.77
C VAL A 129 -22.01 -8.61 25.72
N ASP A 130 -21.67 -8.56 27.01
CA ASP A 130 -22.38 -9.30 28.04
C ASP A 130 -23.89 -8.98 28.01
N ALA A 131 -24.74 -10.01 28.06
CA ALA A 131 -26.18 -9.87 27.91
C ALA A 131 -26.85 -9.08 29.05
N ALA A 132 -26.21 -8.99 30.22
CA ALA A 132 -26.67 -8.18 31.35
C ALA A 132 -26.28 -6.70 31.22
N THR A 133 -25.45 -6.34 30.23
CA THR A 133 -24.93 -4.99 30.03
C THR A 133 -25.52 -4.36 28.76
N PRO A 134 -26.02 -3.11 28.81
CA PRO A 134 -26.51 -2.44 27.61
C PRO A 134 -25.43 -2.36 26.51
N ASN A 135 -25.79 -2.72 25.28
CA ASN A 135 -24.86 -2.62 24.15
C ASN A 135 -24.87 -1.20 23.57
N ILE A 136 -23.76 -0.46 23.74
CA ILE A 136 -23.62 0.91 23.24
C ILE A 136 -22.88 0.99 21.90
N THR A 137 -22.40 -0.14 21.36
CA THR A 137 -21.67 -0.25 20.09
C THR A 137 -22.32 0.57 18.94
N PRO A 138 -23.65 0.56 18.72
CA PRO A 138 -24.27 1.34 17.63
C PRO A 138 -24.15 2.86 17.77
N PHE A 139 -23.91 3.35 18.99
CA PHE A 139 -23.86 4.77 19.35
C PHE A 139 -22.44 5.31 19.46
N ILE A 140 -21.44 4.49 19.16
CA ILE A 140 -20.04 4.92 19.14
C ILE A 140 -19.67 5.44 17.75
N ARG A 141 -18.91 6.53 17.74
CA ARG A 141 -18.32 7.13 16.54
C ARG A 141 -16.82 7.30 16.72
N PHE A 142 -16.10 7.25 15.60
CA PHE A 142 -14.65 7.33 15.58
C PHE A 142 -14.18 8.53 14.77
N SER A 143 -13.13 9.18 15.26
CA SER A 143 -12.31 10.13 14.50
C SER A 143 -10.85 9.73 14.65
N ALA A 144 -10.03 9.91 13.61
CA ALA A 144 -8.62 9.56 13.67
C ALA A 144 -7.75 10.63 13.03
N VAL A 145 -6.60 10.86 13.64
CA VAL A 145 -5.54 11.75 13.14
C VAL A 145 -4.25 10.94 13.02
N ASN A 146 -3.54 11.12 11.90
CA ASN A 146 -2.28 10.43 11.62
C ASN A 146 -1.10 11.06 12.39
N PRO A 147 0.10 10.44 12.36
CA PRO A 147 1.26 10.98 13.06
C PRO A 147 1.70 12.38 12.59
N ALA A 148 1.31 12.80 11.38
CA ALA A 148 1.58 14.12 10.83
C ALA A 148 0.56 15.20 11.29
N GLY A 149 -0.45 14.81 12.07
CA GLY A 149 -1.52 15.70 12.51
C GLY A 149 -2.65 15.88 11.50
N GLU A 150 -2.69 15.07 10.43
CA GLU A 150 -3.72 15.14 9.41
C GLU A 150 -4.93 14.26 9.78
N LEU A 151 -6.12 14.81 9.56
CA LEU A 151 -7.38 14.11 9.77
C LEU A 151 -7.53 12.98 8.74
N ILE A 152 -7.71 11.75 9.23
CA ILE A 152 -7.95 10.56 8.42
C ILE A 152 -9.45 10.40 8.17
N PHE A 153 -10.24 10.44 9.24
CA PHE A 153 -11.70 10.42 9.21
C PHE A 153 -12.26 11.12 10.45
N GLU A 154 -13.51 11.58 10.37
CA GLU A 154 -14.19 12.25 11.47
C GLU A 154 -15.61 11.73 11.63
N ASN A 155 -15.96 11.39 12.87
CA ASN A 155 -17.32 11.06 13.29
C ASN A 155 -17.99 9.95 12.44
N VAL A 156 -17.24 8.89 12.17
CA VAL A 156 -17.71 7.76 11.35
C VAL A 156 -18.06 6.54 12.21
N THR A 157 -18.82 5.60 11.65
CA THR A 157 -19.06 4.27 12.25
C THR A 157 -17.85 3.35 12.04
N TRP A 158 -17.80 2.24 12.77
CA TRP A 158 -16.66 1.31 12.74
C TRP A 158 -16.36 0.76 11.34
N ASP A 159 -17.37 0.48 10.53
CA ASP A 159 -17.25 -0.05 9.17
C ASP A 159 -16.59 0.93 8.19
N GLN A 160 -16.61 2.21 8.55
CA GLN A 160 -15.97 3.31 7.83
C GLN A 160 -14.64 3.74 8.47
N ALA A 161 -14.37 3.35 9.72
CA ALA A 161 -13.21 3.76 10.50
C ALA A 161 -11.96 2.96 10.09
N LYS A 162 -11.43 3.29 8.92
CA LYS A 162 -10.19 2.72 8.34
C LYS A 162 -9.34 3.80 7.73
N GLY A 163 -8.03 3.60 7.70
CA GLY A 163 -7.10 4.53 7.08
C GLY A 163 -5.66 4.08 7.14
N SER A 164 -4.76 5.00 6.78
CA SER A 164 -3.32 4.74 6.71
C SER A 164 -2.57 5.60 7.72
N LEU A 165 -1.58 5.01 8.39
CA LEU A 165 -0.57 5.74 9.18
C LEU A 165 0.60 6.22 8.31
N GLY A 166 0.60 5.86 7.03
CA GLY A 166 1.68 6.15 6.10
C GLY A 166 2.79 5.12 6.17
N VAL A 167 3.99 5.54 5.76
CA VAL A 167 5.17 4.67 5.73
C VAL A 167 5.99 4.88 6.99
N LEU A 168 6.17 3.80 7.75
CA LEU A 168 7.12 3.73 8.86
C LEU A 168 8.47 3.24 8.33
N SER A 169 9.53 3.96 8.65
CA SER A 169 10.91 3.56 8.35
C SER A 169 11.22 2.19 8.97
N SER A 170 12.24 1.50 8.46
CA SER A 170 12.75 0.29 9.10
C SER A 170 13.20 0.57 10.53
N ARG A 171 13.04 -0.39 11.43
CA ARG A 171 13.50 -0.30 12.83
C ARG A 171 14.98 0.00 12.95
N GLY A 172 15.81 -0.49 12.04
CA GLY A 172 17.27 -0.32 12.06
C GLY A 172 17.96 -1.05 13.22
N ALA A 173 17.25 -1.92 13.94
CA ALA A 173 17.71 -2.69 15.07
C ALA A 173 16.95 -4.03 15.13
N GLU A 174 17.45 -4.97 15.94
CA GLU A 174 16.82 -6.29 16.10
C GLU A 174 15.34 -6.20 16.46
N PRO A 175 14.45 -7.02 15.86
CA PRO A 175 13.04 -7.05 16.23
C PRO A 175 12.83 -7.32 17.72
N LEU A 176 11.85 -6.65 18.31
CA LEU A 176 11.43 -6.89 19.69
C LEU A 176 10.47 -8.07 19.76
N SER A 177 10.55 -8.84 20.85
CA SER A 177 9.62 -9.92 21.13
C SER A 177 8.33 -9.39 21.78
N PRO A 178 7.17 -10.05 21.57
CA PRO A 178 5.96 -9.74 22.33
C PRO A 178 6.22 -9.75 23.85
N GLY A 179 5.65 -8.79 24.57
CA GLY A 179 5.79 -8.60 26.01
C GLY A 179 7.12 -7.98 26.47
N ALA A 180 8.09 -7.78 25.57
CA ALA A 180 9.33 -7.08 25.91
C ALA A 180 9.06 -5.60 26.17
N SER A 181 9.90 -4.96 26.99
CA SER A 181 9.89 -3.50 27.12
C SER A 181 10.21 -2.86 25.78
N PHE A 182 9.42 -1.86 25.40
CA PHE A 182 9.65 -1.11 24.18
C PHE A 182 10.97 -0.34 24.26
N THR A 183 11.74 -0.41 23.18
CA THR A 183 12.93 0.42 22.96
C THR A 183 12.80 1.05 21.58
N GLU A 184 13.17 2.33 21.49
CA GLU A 184 13.10 3.08 20.23
C GLU A 184 14.00 2.43 19.16
N GLY A 185 13.50 2.42 17.92
CA GLY A 185 14.28 2.10 16.73
C GLY A 185 14.89 3.35 16.10
N ALA A 186 15.19 3.28 14.81
CA ALA A 186 15.59 4.41 14.00
C ALA A 186 14.48 5.46 13.88
N ASP A 187 14.85 6.71 13.61
CA ASP A 187 13.90 7.80 13.39
C ASP A 187 12.89 7.46 12.28
N GLY A 188 11.62 7.75 12.53
CA GLY A 188 10.52 7.43 11.62
C GLY A 188 10.06 5.97 11.63
N SER A 189 10.69 5.08 12.43
CA SER A 189 10.20 3.70 12.61
C SER A 189 8.96 3.58 13.48
N LYS A 190 8.52 4.68 14.09
CA LYS A 190 7.35 4.78 14.97
C LYS A 190 6.45 5.93 14.53
N GLY A 191 5.15 5.68 14.53
CA GLY A 191 4.08 6.67 14.40
C GLY A 191 3.11 6.58 15.57
N VAL A 192 2.32 7.63 15.79
CA VAL A 192 1.26 7.64 16.80
C VAL A 192 -0.07 7.86 16.09
N LEU A 193 -1.00 6.91 16.24
CA LEU A 193 -2.38 7.08 15.84
C LEU A 193 -3.15 7.75 16.99
N ALA A 194 -3.68 8.95 16.75
CA ALA A 194 -4.61 9.58 17.69
C ALA A 194 -6.04 9.15 17.32
N LEU A 195 -6.61 8.20 18.05
CA LEU A 195 -7.95 7.67 17.85
C LEU A 195 -8.91 8.25 18.89
N THR A 196 -9.90 8.99 18.44
CA THR A 196 -10.98 9.54 19.27
C THR A 196 -12.23 8.69 19.15
N VAL A 197 -12.78 8.32 20.30
CA VAL A 197 -14.03 7.57 20.47
C VAL A 197 -15.06 8.52 21.06
N SER A 198 -16.14 8.74 20.34
CA SER A 198 -17.25 9.61 20.74
C SER A 198 -18.50 8.80 21.01
N TYR A 199 -19.18 9.08 22.12
CA TYR A 199 -20.46 8.49 22.45
C TYR A 199 -21.57 9.47 22.09
N LEU A 200 -22.43 9.11 21.14
CA LEU A 200 -23.50 9.99 20.68
C LEU A 200 -24.49 10.38 21.80
N ASP A 201 -24.94 11.63 21.78
CA ASP A 201 -26.09 12.08 22.55
C ASP A 201 -27.33 12.03 21.67
N ALA A 202 -28.05 10.90 21.71
CA ALA A 202 -29.28 10.70 20.98
C ALA A 202 -30.42 10.28 21.93
N ASP A 203 -31.67 10.39 21.46
CA ASP A 203 -32.84 10.02 22.24
C ASP A 203 -32.75 8.56 22.71
N GLY A 204 -33.00 8.34 24.01
CA GLY A 204 -32.90 7.02 24.66
C GLY A 204 -31.47 6.58 25.01
N VAL A 205 -30.41 7.23 24.51
CA VAL A 205 -29.01 6.79 24.76
C VAL A 205 -28.57 7.02 26.20
N ARG A 206 -29.13 8.04 26.88
CA ARG A 206 -28.86 8.29 28.31
C ARG A 206 -29.27 7.13 29.21
N GLU A 207 -30.24 6.32 28.78
CA GLU A 207 -30.69 5.11 29.50
C GLU A 207 -29.69 3.96 29.38
N LEU A 208 -28.77 4.03 28.41
CA LEU A 208 -27.70 3.05 28.17
C LEU A 208 -26.40 3.40 28.91
N ASN A 209 -26.45 4.30 29.90
CA ASN A 209 -25.29 4.63 30.73
C ASN A 209 -24.78 3.38 31.47
N GLY A 210 -23.46 3.22 31.56
CA GLY A 210 -22.83 1.99 32.06
C GLY A 210 -22.85 0.83 31.06
N GLY A 211 -23.25 1.08 29.81
CA GLY A 211 -23.19 0.10 28.73
C GLY A 211 -21.78 -0.20 28.25
N GLN A 212 -21.65 -1.27 27.46
CA GLN A 212 -20.38 -1.76 26.92
C GLN A 212 -20.37 -1.65 25.40
N SER A 213 -19.18 -1.38 24.84
CA SER A 213 -18.93 -1.50 23.40
C SER A 213 -17.97 -2.65 23.12
N ALA A 214 -18.06 -3.20 21.92
CA ALA A 214 -17.30 -4.36 21.48
C ALA A 214 -16.53 -4.03 20.20
N PHE A 215 -15.39 -3.37 20.35
CA PHE A 215 -14.51 -3.01 19.24
C PHE A 215 -13.09 -3.51 19.46
N ALA A 216 -12.38 -3.70 18.36
CA ALA A 216 -10.95 -3.97 18.32
C ALA A 216 -10.32 -3.20 17.16
N ILE A 217 -9.00 -3.05 17.19
CA ILE A 217 -8.26 -2.39 16.12
C ILE A 217 -7.39 -3.44 15.43
N ARG A 218 -7.47 -3.48 14.11
CA ARG A 218 -6.57 -4.26 13.27
C ARG A 218 -5.56 -3.32 12.64
N PHE A 219 -4.28 -3.68 12.70
CA PHE A 219 -3.24 -3.05 11.90
C PHE A 219 -2.79 -4.04 10.84
N ASP A 220 -2.58 -3.54 9.62
CA ASP A 220 -2.04 -4.32 8.51
C ASP A 220 -0.80 -3.58 7.99
N ALA A 221 0.17 -4.34 7.48
CA ALA A 221 1.39 -3.75 6.94
C ALA A 221 1.80 -4.42 5.64
N SER A 222 2.36 -3.62 4.72
CA SER A 222 2.99 -4.11 3.52
C SER A 222 4.42 -3.56 3.40
N SER A 223 5.36 -4.43 3.03
CA SER A 223 6.75 -4.04 2.86
C SER A 223 6.88 -3.09 1.68
N VAL A 224 7.54 -1.95 1.87
CA VAL A 224 7.85 -1.00 0.81
C VAL A 224 9.35 -0.83 0.67
N LYS A 225 9.80 -0.64 -0.58
CA LYS A 225 11.20 -0.37 -0.89
C LYS A 225 11.50 1.09 -0.58
N SER A 226 12.44 1.34 0.32
CA SER A 226 13.01 2.66 0.59
C SER A 226 13.93 3.15 -0.53
#